data_AF-A0A0S7YUE5-F1
#
_entry.id   AF-A0A0S7YUE5-F1
#
_cell.length_a   1.000
_cell.length_b   1.000
_cell.length_c   1.000
_cell.angle_alpha   90.00
_cell.angle_beta   90.00
_cell.angle_gamma   90.00
#
_symmetry.space_group_name_H-M   'P 1'
#
loop_
_entity.id
_entity.type
_entity.pdbx_description
1 polymer ?
#
loop_
_entity_poly.entity_id
_entity_poly.type
_entity_poly.pdbx_seq_one_letter_code
_entity_poly.pdbx_strand_id
1 'polypeptide(L)'
;MKDCYDNIRFALSDRSGRMCFESFDIIDMPECQDVAARLREYLVHRPLAQVDVKRIRSMQCAAFPACISDVARAVDELKRLFGAPAAPNRTSGRETGALDPPGRLPRQRPA
;
A
#
# COMPACT_ATOMS: atom_id res chain seq x y z
N MET A 1 -30.28 4.33 -3.28
CA MET A 1 -29.43 3.21 -3.73
C MET A 1 -28.46 2.92 -2.60
N LYS A 2 -28.25 1.65 -2.23
CA LYS A 2 -27.20 1.34 -1.23
C LYS A 2 -25.88 1.28 -1.98
N ASP A 3 -25.03 2.27 -1.76
CA ASP A 3 -23.67 2.23 -2.26
C ASP A 3 -22.91 1.11 -1.53
N CYS A 4 -22.33 0.20 -2.30
CA CYS A 4 -21.55 -0.89 -1.73
C CYS A 4 -20.32 -0.36 -0.98
N TYR A 5 -19.82 0.80 -1.40
CA TYR A 5 -18.64 1.45 -0.83
C TYR A 5 -18.72 1.66 0.69
N ASP A 6 -19.87 2.11 1.23
CA ASP A 6 -20.07 2.33 2.68
C ASP A 6 -20.07 1.04 3.52
N ASN A 7 -20.23 -0.08 2.85
CA ASN A 7 -20.34 -1.41 3.46
C ASN A 7 -19.02 -2.19 3.40
N ILE A 8 -17.97 -1.63 2.79
CA ILE A 8 -16.64 -2.25 2.77
C ILE A 8 -15.96 -1.96 4.10
N ARG A 9 -15.51 -3.00 4.80
CA ARG A 9 -14.75 -2.89 6.06
C ARG A 9 -13.41 -3.57 5.90
N PHE A 10 -12.33 -2.88 6.21
CA PHE A 10 -10.99 -3.44 6.12
C PHE A 10 -10.05 -2.84 7.17
N ALA A 11 -9.02 -3.60 7.51
CA ALA A 11 -7.88 -3.13 8.28
C ALA A 11 -6.59 -3.40 7.49
N LEU A 12 -5.65 -2.48 7.58
CA LEU A 12 -4.34 -2.60 6.94
C LEU A 12 -3.26 -2.72 8.02
N SER A 13 -2.20 -3.48 7.70
CA SER A 13 -1.06 -3.70 8.60
C SER A 13 0.24 -3.62 7.82
N ASP A 14 1.23 -2.92 8.37
CA ASP A 14 2.60 -2.79 7.82
C ASP A 14 3.63 -3.65 8.58
N ARG A 15 3.19 -4.63 9.39
CA ARG A 15 4.09 -5.40 10.28
C ARG A 15 5.29 -6.08 9.58
N SER A 16 5.21 -6.28 8.26
CA SER A 16 6.27 -6.89 7.44
C SER A 16 7.11 -5.88 6.64
N GLY A 17 6.97 -4.57 6.93
CA GLY A 17 7.55 -3.48 6.11
C GLY A 17 6.91 -3.36 4.73
N ARG A 18 5.72 -3.94 4.57
CA ARG A 18 4.87 -3.87 3.38
C ARG A 18 3.44 -3.76 3.85
N MET A 19 2.69 -2.84 3.25
CA MET A 19 1.28 -2.67 3.56
C MET A 19 0.46 -3.86 3.03
N CYS A 20 -0.23 -4.56 3.92
CA CYS A 20 -1.05 -5.74 3.65
C CYS A 20 -2.45 -5.55 4.23
N PHE A 21 -3.45 -6.25 3.68
CA PHE A 21 -4.75 -6.39 4.33
C PHE A 21 -4.64 -7.34 5.52
N GLU A 22 -5.01 -6.87 6.70
CA GLU A 22 -5.15 -7.68 7.91
C GLU A 22 -6.55 -8.29 8.01
N SER A 23 -7.56 -7.53 7.60
CA SER A 23 -8.95 -7.99 7.52
C SER A 23 -9.66 -7.31 6.36
N PHE A 24 -10.64 -8.01 5.78
CA PHE A 24 -11.51 -7.51 4.73
C PHE A 24 -12.89 -8.16 4.83
N ASP A 25 -13.94 -7.34 4.73
CA ASP A 25 -15.33 -7.73 4.85
C ASP A 25 -16.27 -6.83 4.04
N ILE A 26 -17.44 -7.34 3.72
CA ILE A 26 -18.54 -6.59 3.12
C ILE A 26 -19.77 -6.80 4.00
N ILE A 27 -20.12 -5.80 4.80
CA ILE A 27 -21.25 -5.85 5.73
C ILE A 27 -22.57 -5.54 5.01
N ASP A 28 -23.71 -5.87 5.61
CA ASP A 28 -25.05 -5.53 5.10
C ASP A 28 -25.37 -6.00 3.65
N MET A 29 -24.59 -6.94 3.11
CA MET A 29 -24.79 -7.55 1.79
C MET A 29 -24.67 -9.08 1.86
N PRO A 30 -25.72 -9.76 2.39
CA PRO A 30 -25.74 -11.23 2.46
C PRO A 30 -25.64 -11.88 1.06
N GLU A 31 -26.18 -11.24 0.03
CA GLU A 31 -26.19 -11.75 -1.35
C GLU A 31 -24.80 -11.78 -2.02
N CYS A 32 -23.82 -11.07 -1.45
CA CYS A 32 -22.44 -11.06 -1.94
C CYS A 32 -21.45 -11.75 -0.98
N GLN A 33 -21.93 -12.53 0.00
CA GLN A 33 -21.07 -13.19 1.01
C GLN A 33 -20.05 -14.14 0.40
N ASP A 34 -20.43 -14.94 -0.61
CA ASP A 34 -19.48 -15.81 -1.33
C ASP A 34 -18.34 -15.01 -1.97
N VAL A 35 -18.65 -13.85 -2.54
CA VAL A 35 -17.64 -13.00 -3.15
C VAL A 35 -16.80 -12.31 -2.09
N ALA A 36 -17.40 -11.87 -0.98
CA ALA A 36 -16.69 -11.30 0.17
C ALA A 36 -15.69 -12.31 0.75
N ALA A 37 -16.07 -13.58 0.88
CA ALA A 37 -15.18 -14.64 1.35
C ALA A 37 -14.00 -14.87 0.39
N ARG A 38 -14.25 -14.92 -0.93
CA ARG A 38 -13.19 -15.04 -1.95
C ARG A 38 -12.26 -13.84 -1.97
N LEU A 39 -12.81 -12.63 -1.80
CA LEU A 39 -12.02 -11.40 -1.70
C LEU A 39 -11.16 -11.42 -0.45
N ARG A 40 -11.71 -11.80 0.70
CA ARG A 40 -10.97 -11.95 1.95
C ARG A 40 -9.80 -12.92 1.78
N GLU A 41 -10.04 -14.11 1.26
CA GLU A 41 -8.99 -15.11 1.02
C GLU A 41 -7.91 -14.60 0.05
N TYR A 42 -8.32 -13.82 -0.97
CA TYR A 42 -7.39 -13.28 -1.96
C TYR A 42 -6.55 -12.11 -1.42
N LEU A 43 -7.16 -11.22 -0.63
CA LEU A 43 -6.57 -9.97 -0.16
C LEU A 43 -5.76 -10.13 1.12
N VAL A 44 -6.28 -10.90 2.09
CA VAL A 44 -5.63 -11.09 3.39
C VAL A 44 -4.30 -11.82 3.18
N HIS A 45 -3.24 -11.34 3.85
CA HIS A 45 -1.84 -11.80 3.69
C HIS A 45 -1.16 -11.46 2.36
N ARG A 46 -1.81 -10.77 1.42
CA ARG A 46 -1.11 -10.22 0.24
C ARG A 46 -0.66 -8.78 0.47
N PRO A 47 0.56 -8.44 0.01
CA PRO A 47 0.98 -7.05 -0.11
C PRO A 47 0.10 -6.32 -1.13
N LEU A 48 -0.36 -5.10 -0.79
CA LEU A 48 -1.16 -4.23 -1.66
C LEU A 48 -0.52 -4.06 -3.06
N ALA A 49 0.81 -3.94 -3.12
CA ALA A 49 1.55 -3.84 -4.38
C ALA A 49 1.34 -5.05 -5.32
N GLN A 50 1.10 -6.23 -4.77
CA GLN A 50 0.91 -7.49 -5.52
C GLN A 50 -0.56 -7.84 -5.78
N VAL A 51 -1.50 -7.06 -5.26
CA VAL A 51 -2.92 -7.26 -5.51
C VAL A 51 -3.24 -6.90 -6.96
N ASP A 52 -3.90 -7.82 -7.67
CA ASP A 52 -4.33 -7.63 -9.05
C ASP A 52 -5.78 -7.15 -9.11
N VAL A 53 -5.97 -5.89 -9.48
CA VAL A 53 -7.28 -5.24 -9.54
C VAL A 53 -8.17 -5.86 -10.65
N LYS A 54 -7.58 -6.39 -11.73
CA LYS A 54 -8.36 -7.05 -12.79
C LYS A 54 -8.97 -8.35 -12.30
N ARG A 55 -8.25 -9.10 -11.46
CA ARG A 55 -8.76 -10.30 -10.81
C ARG A 55 -9.93 -9.99 -9.88
N ILE A 56 -9.84 -8.91 -9.10
CA ILE A 56 -10.95 -8.43 -8.25
C ILE A 56 -12.18 -8.13 -9.11
N ARG A 57 -12.02 -7.37 -10.20
CA ARG A 57 -13.12 -7.04 -11.13
C ARG A 57 -13.77 -8.27 -11.77
N SER A 58 -13.05 -9.37 -11.86
CA SER A 58 -13.56 -10.63 -12.42
C SER A 58 -14.40 -11.43 -11.42
N MET A 59 -14.32 -11.11 -10.11
CA MET A 59 -15.15 -11.74 -9.08
C MET A 59 -16.52 -11.09 -9.07
N GLN A 60 -17.45 -11.56 -9.90
CA GLN A 60 -18.78 -10.95 -10.01
C GLN A 60 -19.68 -11.30 -8.82
N CYS A 61 -20.41 -10.31 -8.29
CA CYS A 61 -21.60 -10.54 -7.47
C CYS A 61 -22.84 -10.37 -8.36
N ALA A 62 -23.61 -11.44 -8.56
CA ALA A 62 -24.77 -11.44 -9.46
C ALA A 62 -25.87 -10.45 -9.02
N ALA A 63 -26.05 -10.27 -7.71
CA ALA A 63 -27.03 -9.35 -7.15
C ALA A 63 -26.59 -7.88 -7.29
N PHE A 64 -25.29 -7.59 -7.17
CA PHE A 64 -24.75 -6.23 -7.16
C PHE A 64 -23.42 -6.13 -7.94
N PRO A 65 -23.44 -6.09 -9.28
CA PRO A 65 -22.23 -6.02 -10.09
C PRO A 65 -21.42 -4.73 -9.88
N ALA A 66 -22.09 -3.63 -9.51
CA ALA A 66 -21.43 -2.37 -9.17
C ALA A 66 -20.51 -2.49 -7.95
N CYS A 67 -20.87 -3.34 -6.97
CA CYS A 67 -20.14 -3.48 -5.71
C CYS A 67 -18.68 -3.89 -5.90
N ILE A 68 -18.45 -4.78 -6.85
CA ILE A 68 -17.10 -5.28 -7.17
C ILE A 68 -16.26 -4.20 -7.84
N SER A 69 -16.90 -3.32 -8.60
CA SER A 69 -16.22 -2.18 -9.21
C SER A 69 -15.79 -1.18 -8.14
N ASP A 70 -16.61 -0.95 -7.11
CA ASP A 70 -16.27 -0.12 -5.95
C ASP A 70 -15.13 -0.73 -5.12
N VAL A 71 -15.17 -2.04 -4.84
CA VAL A 71 -14.07 -2.74 -4.16
C VAL A 71 -12.78 -2.61 -4.97
N ALA A 72 -12.84 -2.84 -6.27
CA ALA A 72 -11.68 -2.71 -7.17
C ALA A 72 -11.14 -1.27 -7.17
N ARG A 73 -12.00 -0.26 -7.13
CA ARG A 73 -11.61 1.15 -7.03
C ARG A 73 -10.90 1.44 -5.71
N ALA A 74 -11.50 1.04 -4.58
CA ALA A 74 -10.92 1.24 -3.25
C ALA A 74 -9.52 0.61 -3.14
N VAL A 75 -9.36 -0.62 -3.66
CA VAL A 75 -8.06 -1.31 -3.67
C VAL A 75 -7.05 -0.62 -4.59
N ASP A 76 -7.47 -0.12 -5.77
CA ASP A 76 -6.58 0.64 -6.66
C ASP A 76 -6.09 1.93 -5.99
N GLU A 77 -6.98 2.66 -5.31
CA GLU A 77 -6.63 3.88 -4.58
C GLU A 77 -5.65 3.59 -3.44
N LEU A 78 -5.91 2.56 -2.62
CA LEU A 78 -4.99 2.12 -1.58
C LEU A 78 -3.64 1.70 -2.16
N LYS A 79 -3.63 1.03 -3.32
CA LYS A 79 -2.40 0.63 -4.00
C LYS A 79 -1.63 1.84 -4.54
N ARG A 80 -2.30 2.89 -5.01
CA ARG A 80 -1.65 4.15 -5.42
C ARG A 80 -1.03 4.87 -4.22
N LEU A 81 -1.72 4.87 -3.07
CA LEU A 81 -1.28 5.56 -1.86
C LEU A 81 -0.16 4.81 -1.12
N PHE A 82 -0.25 3.49 -1.02
CA PHE A 82 0.61 2.66 -0.15
C PHE A 82 1.37 1.54 -0.90
N GLY A 83 1.11 1.34 -2.19
CA GLY A 83 1.73 0.28 -2.99
C GLY A 83 3.03 0.68 -3.68
N ALA A 84 3.42 1.97 -3.62
CA ALA A 84 4.76 2.38 -4.02
C ALA A 84 5.77 1.81 -3.01
N PRO A 85 6.91 1.23 -3.46
CA PRO A 85 7.97 0.87 -2.55
C PRO A 85 8.36 2.14 -1.80
N ALA A 86 8.43 2.07 -0.46
CA ALA A 86 8.98 3.14 0.36
C ALA A 86 10.25 3.63 -0.33
N ALA A 87 10.25 4.88 -0.79
CA ALA A 87 11.42 5.47 -1.40
C ALA A 87 12.59 5.20 -0.45
N PRO A 88 13.72 4.64 -0.92
CA PRO A 88 14.85 4.38 -0.04
C PRO A 88 15.17 5.70 0.64
N ASN A 89 15.03 5.68 1.95
CA ASN A 89 15.19 6.82 2.83
C ASN A 89 16.58 7.41 2.56
N ARG A 90 16.67 8.47 1.74
CA ARG A 90 17.88 9.29 1.61
C ARG A 90 17.98 10.17 2.86
N THR A 91 18.03 9.54 4.03
CA THR A 91 18.59 10.14 5.24
C THR A 91 20.07 9.79 5.28
N SER A 92 20.81 10.20 4.24
CA SER A 92 22.24 10.39 4.39
C SER A 92 22.39 11.86 4.74
N GLY A 93 22.56 12.14 6.03
CA GLY A 93 23.01 13.44 6.49
C GLY A 93 24.23 13.84 5.66
N ARG A 94 24.05 14.86 4.81
CA ARG A 94 25.15 15.65 4.29
C ARG A 94 24.86 17.07 4.72
N GLU A 95 25.00 17.25 6.03
CA GLU A 95 25.26 18.53 6.65
C GLU A 95 26.34 19.27 5.84
N THR A 96 25.86 20.34 5.21
CA THR A 96 26.44 21.67 5.18
C THR A 96 27.85 21.80 4.62
N GLY A 97 27.92 22.39 3.42
CA GLY A 97 29.13 23.01 2.94
C GLY A 97 29.63 24.08 3.92
N ALA A 98 30.93 24.06 4.16
CA ALA A 98 31.70 25.22 4.57
C ALA A 98 32.91 25.30 3.62
N LEU A 99 33.12 26.51 3.11
CA LEU A 99 34.13 26.93 2.16
C LEU A 99 35.56 26.49 2.53
N ASP A 100 36.36 26.19 1.51
CA ASP A 100 37.84 26.11 1.51
C ASP A 100 38.45 27.54 1.34
N PRO A 101 39.78 27.77 1.45
CA PRO A 101 40.64 28.03 2.63
C PRO A 101 41.31 29.45 2.53
N PRO A 102 42.32 29.85 3.34
CA PRO A 102 43.73 29.49 3.00
C PRO A 102 44.73 29.42 4.18
N GLY A 103 45.77 28.59 4.00
CA GLY A 103 47.13 28.91 4.45
C GLY A 103 47.64 28.29 5.76
N ARG A 104 48.56 27.31 5.65
CA ARG A 104 49.90 27.41 6.24
C ARG A 104 50.86 26.33 5.70
N LEU A 105 52.08 26.78 5.45
CA LEU A 105 53.23 26.11 4.85
C LEU A 105 53.77 24.89 5.63
N PRO A 106 54.68 24.09 5.02
CA PRO A 106 55.12 22.78 5.49
C PRO A 106 56.30 22.84 6.46
N ARG A 107 56.42 21.87 7.37
CA ARG A 107 57.71 21.53 8.00
C ARG A 107 57.88 20.01 8.15
N GLN A 108 58.87 19.52 7.39
CA GLN A 108 59.89 18.50 7.67
C GLN A 108 60.14 18.22 9.18
N ARG A 109 60.63 17.07 9.68
CA ARG A 109 61.34 15.86 9.21
C ARG A 109 61.34 14.85 10.40
N PRO A 110 61.89 13.62 10.28
CA PRO A 110 61.70 12.52 11.21
C PRO A 110 62.73 12.50 12.37
N ALA A 111 62.50 11.60 13.33
CA ALA A 111 63.53 10.99 14.18
C ALA A 111 63.32 9.48 14.16
#